data_AF-A0A9J6D1S3-F1
#
_entry.id   AF-A0A9J6D1S3-F1
#
_cell.length_a   1.000
_cell.length_b   1.000
_cell.length_c   1.000
_cell.angle_alpha   90.00
_cell.angle_beta   90.00
_cell.angle_gamma   90.00
#
_symmetry.space_group_name_H-M   'P 1'
#
loop_
_entity.id
_entity.type
_entity.pdbx_description
1 polymer ?
#
loop_
_entity_poly.entity_id
_entity_poly.type
_entity_poly.pdbx_seq_one_letter_code
_entity_poly.pdbx_strand_id
1 'polypeptide(L)'
;MAQQILQQSKEAEAAVADALECWGHIPVQDVPTILKHLSSIHWSDRKEGLLGLLSVLRSGRTLSLPDLKKVTDMFTKMFMDPHTKVFTLFLEALGELIHVHSADLHSWLYILLTRLFIKTGTDLLSSLQMKIQKILSIIR
;
A
#
# COMPACT_ATOMS: atom_id res chain seq x y z
N MET A 1 12.51 -25.78 -32.26
CA MET A 1 13.07 -24.84 -31.27
C MET A 1 12.47 -23.43 -31.40
N ALA A 2 12.55 -22.78 -32.57
CA ALA A 2 11.98 -21.44 -32.78
C ALA A 2 10.46 -21.34 -32.49
N GLN A 3 9.67 -22.35 -32.87
CA GLN A 3 8.22 -22.37 -32.57
C GLN A 3 7.90 -22.50 -31.08
N GLN A 4 8.77 -23.15 -30.30
CA GLN A 4 8.58 -23.32 -28.86
C GLN A 4 8.88 -22.02 -28.10
N ILE A 5 9.86 -21.23 -28.58
CA ILE A 5 10.18 -19.91 -28.04
C ILE A 5 9.04 -18.91 -28.31
N LEU A 6 8.45 -18.96 -29.51
CA LEU A 6 7.31 -18.08 -29.85
C LEU A 6 6.07 -18.42 -29.01
N GLN A 7 5.84 -19.70 -28.73
CA GLN A 7 4.73 -20.14 -27.88
C GLN A 7 4.90 -19.68 -26.43
N GLN A 8 6.11 -19.83 -25.87
CA GLN A 8 6.43 -19.34 -24.53
C GLN A 8 6.30 -17.81 -24.41
N SER A 9 6.64 -17.07 -25.48
CA SER A 9 6.46 -15.61 -25.51
C SER A 9 4.98 -15.22 -25.45
N LYS A 10 4.11 -15.91 -26.20
CA LYS A 10 2.66 -15.64 -26.19
C LYS A 10 2.02 -16.00 -24.86
N GLU A 11 2.46 -17.08 -24.22
CA GLU A 11 2.01 -17.48 -22.89
C GLU A 11 2.44 -16.48 -21.82
N ALA A 12 3.66 -15.95 -21.91
CA ALA A 12 4.12 -14.89 -21.02
C ALA A 12 3.33 -13.58 -21.21
N GLU A 13 3.04 -13.18 -22.45
CA GLU A 13 2.20 -12.02 -22.75
C GLU A 13 0.77 -12.21 -22.25
N ALA A 14 0.18 -13.39 -22.41
CA ALA A 14 -1.14 -13.71 -21.89
C ALA A 14 -1.17 -13.70 -20.35
N ALA A 15 -0.14 -14.23 -19.68
CA ALA A 15 -0.03 -14.18 -18.23
C ALA A 15 0.17 -12.74 -17.71
N VAL A 16 0.88 -11.90 -18.46
CA VAL A 16 1.02 -10.47 -18.15
C VAL A 16 -0.30 -9.75 -18.37
N ALA A 17 -1.03 -10.03 -19.45
CA ALA A 17 -2.35 -9.47 -19.71
C ALA A 17 -3.38 -9.89 -18.66
N ASP A 18 -3.39 -11.16 -18.26
CA ASP A 18 -4.23 -11.71 -17.18
C ASP A 18 -3.88 -11.10 -15.82
N ALA A 19 -2.58 -10.93 -15.53
CA ALA A 19 -2.13 -10.20 -14.34
C ALA A 19 -2.55 -8.72 -14.37
N LEU A 20 -2.56 -8.09 -15.54
CA LEU A 20 -3.02 -6.72 -15.75
C LEU A 20 -4.55 -6.59 -15.70
N GLU A 21 -5.32 -7.59 -16.15
CA GLU A 21 -6.77 -7.66 -16.00
C GLU A 21 -7.19 -7.90 -14.55
N CYS A 22 -6.45 -8.75 -13.82
CA CYS A 22 -6.60 -8.91 -12.38
C CYS A 22 -6.31 -7.60 -11.62
N TRP A 23 -5.49 -6.72 -12.17
CA TRP A 23 -5.26 -5.37 -11.65
C TRP A 23 -6.28 -4.35 -12.20
N GLY A 24 -6.90 -4.64 -13.35
CA GLY A 24 -7.75 -3.73 -14.11
C GLY A 24 -9.22 -3.70 -13.69
N HIS A 25 -9.69 -4.73 -13.00
CA HIS A 25 -11.05 -4.77 -12.46
C HIS A 25 -11.02 -4.95 -10.94
N ILE A 26 -10.48 -3.96 -10.23
CA ILE A 26 -10.72 -3.82 -8.81
C ILE A 26 -12.17 -3.29 -8.70
N PRO A 27 -13.18 -4.12 -8.36
CA PRO A 27 -14.50 -3.58 -8.05
C PRO A 27 -14.31 -2.49 -7.01
N VAL A 28 -15.05 -1.38 -7.12
CA VAL A 28 -14.92 -0.25 -6.17
C VAL A 28 -15.15 -0.80 -4.76
N GLN A 29 -14.06 -1.15 -4.07
CA GLN A 29 -14.14 -1.75 -2.76
C GLN A 29 -14.56 -0.63 -1.81
N ASP A 30 -15.62 -0.88 -1.07
CA ASP A 30 -16.04 0.01 -0.02
C ASP A 30 -14.98 0.00 1.10
N VAL A 31 -14.81 1.15 1.74
CA VAL A 31 -13.79 1.34 2.78
C VAL A 31 -13.94 0.34 3.95
N PRO A 32 -15.15 -0.04 4.40
CA PRO A 32 -15.32 -1.11 5.38
C PRO A 32 -14.70 -2.45 4.98
N THR A 33 -14.89 -2.89 3.73
CA THR A 33 -14.28 -4.13 3.22
C THR A 33 -12.76 -4.04 3.20
N ILE A 34 -12.21 -2.90 2.76
CA ILE A 34 -10.76 -2.63 2.81
C ILE A 34 -10.25 -2.76 4.25
N LEU A 35 -10.89 -2.10 5.21
CA LEU A 35 -10.48 -2.14 6.62
C LEU A 35 -10.54 -3.56 7.21
N LYS A 36 -11.55 -4.35 6.82
CA LYS A 36 -11.64 -5.76 7.19
C LYS A 36 -10.42 -6.54 6.70
N HIS A 37 -10.06 -6.40 5.42
CA HIS A 37 -8.87 -7.02 4.84
C HIS A 37 -7.58 -6.59 5.54
N LEU A 38 -7.39 -5.30 5.79
CA LEU A 38 -6.21 -4.78 6.49
C LEU A 38 -6.06 -5.33 7.93
N SER A 39 -7.16 -5.69 8.58
CA SER A 39 -7.18 -6.26 9.94
C SER A 39 -6.90 -7.77 10.00
N SER A 40 -6.81 -8.45 8.85
CA SER A 40 -6.66 -9.91 8.80
C SER A 40 -5.29 -10.39 9.31
N ILE A 41 -5.29 -11.56 9.94
CA ILE A 41 -4.06 -12.27 10.31
C ILE A 41 -3.32 -12.80 9.07
N HIS A 42 -4.03 -13.04 7.97
CA HIS A 42 -3.43 -13.53 6.74
C HIS A 42 -2.82 -12.38 5.95
N TRP A 43 -1.53 -12.50 5.63
CA TRP A 43 -0.80 -11.46 4.91
C TRP A 43 -1.36 -11.21 3.51
N SER A 44 -1.95 -12.23 2.87
CA SER A 44 -2.62 -12.12 1.57
C SER A 44 -3.78 -11.14 1.61
N ASP A 45 -4.62 -11.23 2.64
CA ASP A 45 -5.77 -10.34 2.79
C ASP A 45 -5.31 -8.92 3.04
N ARG A 46 -4.29 -8.71 3.88
CA ARG A 46 -3.74 -7.36 4.12
C ARG A 46 -3.18 -6.74 2.84
N LYS A 47 -2.53 -7.54 1.99
CA LYS A 47 -2.11 -7.12 0.65
C LYS A 47 -3.31 -6.67 -0.18
N GLU A 48 -4.39 -7.46 -0.23
CA GLU A 48 -5.60 -7.09 -0.99
C GLU A 48 -6.26 -5.83 -0.44
N GLY A 49 -6.29 -5.65 0.88
CA GLY A 49 -6.76 -4.41 1.51
C GLY A 49 -5.92 -3.20 1.09
N LEU A 50 -4.59 -3.34 1.05
CA LEU A 50 -3.69 -2.25 0.63
C LEU A 50 -3.84 -1.92 -0.87
N LEU A 51 -4.03 -2.93 -1.72
CA LEU A 51 -4.31 -2.72 -3.15
C LEU A 51 -5.64 -2.00 -3.36
N GLY A 52 -6.69 -2.40 -2.64
CA GLY A 52 -7.99 -1.72 -2.65
C GLY A 52 -7.88 -0.28 -2.18
N LEU A 53 -7.14 -0.02 -1.10
CA LEU A 53 -6.91 1.33 -0.59
C LEU A 53 -6.15 2.20 -1.59
N LEU A 54 -5.10 1.68 -2.22
CA LEU A 54 -4.34 2.37 -3.26
C LEU A 54 -5.23 2.74 -4.45
N SER A 55 -6.10 1.83 -4.87
CA SER A 55 -7.08 2.10 -5.94
C SER A 55 -8.00 3.27 -5.57
N VAL A 56 -8.54 3.27 -4.35
CA VAL A 56 -9.38 4.37 -3.84
C VAL A 56 -8.62 5.70 -3.84
N LEU A 57 -7.42 5.75 -3.26
CA LEU A 57 -6.64 6.98 -3.15
C LEU A 57 -6.22 7.53 -4.51
N ARG A 58 -5.79 6.67 -5.43
CA ARG A 58 -5.35 7.05 -6.79
C ARG A 58 -6.48 7.47 -7.70
N SER A 59 -7.70 7.02 -7.44
CA SER A 59 -8.88 7.48 -8.17
C SER A 59 -9.28 8.94 -7.85
N GLY A 60 -8.63 9.58 -6.88
CA GLY A 60 -8.98 10.91 -6.39
C GLY A 60 -10.15 10.91 -5.40
N ARG A 61 -10.68 9.74 -5.04
CA ARG A 61 -11.71 9.61 -4.00
C ARG A 61 -11.10 9.85 -2.62
N THR A 62 -11.66 10.80 -1.89
CA THR A 62 -11.27 11.10 -0.51
C THR A 62 -11.99 10.18 0.48
N LEU A 63 -11.30 9.82 1.56
CA LEU A 63 -11.90 9.15 2.72
C LEU A 63 -12.68 10.14 3.59
N SER A 64 -13.75 9.67 4.23
CA SER A 64 -14.40 10.43 5.30
C SER A 64 -13.46 10.54 6.51
N LEU A 65 -13.55 11.59 7.35
CA LEU A 65 -12.71 11.72 8.55
C LEU A 65 -12.77 10.48 9.48
N PRO A 66 -13.95 9.87 9.74
CA PRO A 66 -14.03 8.63 10.52
C PRO A 66 -13.29 7.45 9.87
N ASP A 67 -13.36 7.32 8.55
CA ASP A 67 -12.68 6.24 7.84
C ASP A 67 -11.18 6.48 7.72
N LEU A 68 -10.76 7.73 7.47
CA LEU A 68 -9.37 8.15 7.53
C LEU A 68 -8.77 7.79 8.88
N LYS A 69 -9.48 8.09 9.98
CA LYS A 69 -9.04 7.70 11.32
C LYS A 69 -8.81 6.19 11.43
N LYS A 70 -9.78 5.35 11.02
CA LYS A 70 -9.63 3.89 11.06
C LYS A 70 -8.44 3.41 10.21
N VAL A 71 -8.22 4.01 9.03
CA VAL A 71 -7.08 3.69 8.17
C VAL A 71 -5.76 4.06 8.86
N THR A 72 -5.64 5.24 9.46
CA THR A 72 -4.43 5.66 10.20
C THR A 72 -4.16 4.79 11.44
N ASP A 73 -5.21 4.36 12.14
CA ASP A 73 -5.09 3.43 13.27
C ASP A 73 -4.56 2.06 12.79
N MET A 74 -4.96 1.63 11.59
CA MET A 74 -4.45 0.41 10.97
C MET A 74 -3.00 0.57 10.47
N PHE A 75 -2.68 1.67 9.81
CA PHE A 75 -1.32 1.99 9.36
C PHE A 75 -0.33 2.04 10.52
N THR A 76 -0.76 2.55 11.68
CA THR A 76 0.06 2.54 12.91
C THR A 76 0.49 1.12 13.28
N LYS A 77 -0.37 0.12 13.08
CA LYS A 77 -0.05 -1.30 13.31
C LYS A 77 0.83 -1.89 12.21
N MET A 78 0.63 -1.47 10.96
CA MET A 78 1.39 -1.97 9.80
C MET A 78 2.88 -1.63 9.81
N PHE A 79 3.32 -0.65 10.59
CA PHE A 79 4.76 -0.44 10.83
C PHE A 79 5.48 -1.68 11.42
N MET A 80 4.72 -2.57 12.05
CA MET A 80 5.17 -3.82 12.65
C MET A 80 4.77 -5.04 11.82
N ASP A 81 4.33 -4.87 10.56
CA ASP A 81 3.99 -6.01 9.71
C ASP A 81 5.23 -6.86 9.43
N PRO A 82 5.20 -8.18 9.74
CA PRO A 82 6.35 -9.04 9.55
C PRO A 82 6.63 -9.37 8.07
N HIS A 83 5.65 -9.18 7.18
CA HIS A 83 5.77 -9.61 5.80
C HIS A 83 6.29 -8.48 4.90
N THR A 84 7.53 -8.60 4.43
CA THR A 84 8.23 -7.57 3.64
C THR A 84 7.43 -7.06 2.43
N LYS A 85 6.69 -7.96 1.74
CA LYS A 85 5.86 -7.56 0.59
C LYS A 85 4.67 -6.68 1.00
N VAL A 86 4.06 -6.98 2.15
CA VAL A 86 2.96 -6.17 2.70
C VAL A 86 3.51 -4.83 3.18
N PHE A 87 4.64 -4.85 3.89
CA PHE A 87 5.30 -3.63 4.35
C PHE A 87 5.70 -2.69 3.19
N THR A 88 6.23 -3.24 2.09
CA THR A 88 6.58 -2.47 0.89
C THR A 88 5.36 -1.78 0.29
N LEU A 89 4.24 -2.51 0.18
CA LEU A 89 2.98 -1.99 -0.33
C LEU A 89 2.35 -0.98 0.62
N PHE A 90 2.50 -1.18 1.93
CA PHE A 90 2.08 -0.24 2.96
C PHE A 90 2.79 1.10 2.82
N LEU A 91 4.12 1.13 2.60
CA LEU A 91 4.85 2.39 2.39
C LEU A 91 4.36 3.14 1.14
N GLU A 92 3.95 2.41 0.10
CA GLU A 92 3.36 3.00 -1.09
C GLU A 92 1.99 3.63 -0.78
N ALA A 93 1.11 2.89 -0.11
CA ALA A 93 -0.20 3.38 0.31
C ALA A 93 -0.10 4.55 1.29
N LEU A 94 0.91 4.55 2.17
CA LEU A 94 1.21 5.65 3.08
C LEU A 94 1.57 6.94 2.34
N GLY A 95 2.40 6.84 1.30
CA GLY A 95 2.74 8.00 0.46
C GLY A 95 1.51 8.60 -0.23
N GLU A 96 0.66 7.76 -0.82
CA GLU A 96 -0.59 8.20 -1.46
C GLU A 96 -1.56 8.81 -0.43
N LEU A 97 -1.68 8.21 0.76
CA LEU A 97 -2.55 8.73 1.81
C LEU A 97 -2.11 10.14 2.24
N ILE A 98 -0.81 10.35 2.44
CA ILE A 98 -0.25 11.67 2.79
C ILE A 98 -0.50 12.68 1.68
N HIS A 99 -0.35 12.27 0.42
CA HIS A 99 -0.61 13.14 -0.72
C HIS A 99 -2.08 13.61 -0.77
N VAL A 100 -3.03 12.67 -0.64
CA VAL A 100 -4.48 12.96 -0.74
C VAL A 100 -5.02 13.68 0.50
N HIS A 101 -4.55 13.33 1.70
CA HIS A 101 -5.13 13.79 2.98
C HIS A 101 -4.20 14.67 3.81
N SER A 102 -3.19 15.32 3.20
CA SER A 102 -2.19 16.14 3.92
C SER A 102 -2.79 17.11 4.96
N ALA A 103 -3.90 17.78 4.62
CA ALA A 103 -4.59 18.74 5.50
C ALA A 103 -5.32 18.10 6.70
N ASP A 104 -5.64 16.81 6.64
CA ASP A 104 -6.42 16.10 7.66
C ASP A 104 -5.54 15.26 8.62
N LEU A 105 -4.24 15.15 8.34
CA LEU A 105 -3.32 14.25 9.06
C LEU A 105 -2.63 14.89 10.28
N HIS A 106 -2.90 16.16 10.61
CA HIS A 106 -2.22 16.87 11.70
C HIS A 106 -2.26 16.13 13.05
N SER A 107 -3.41 15.53 13.41
CA SER A 107 -3.57 14.79 14.66
C SER A 107 -2.78 13.48 14.71
N TRP A 108 -2.46 12.90 13.55
CA TRP A 108 -1.71 11.66 13.42
C TRP A 108 -0.22 11.88 13.11
N LEU A 109 0.16 13.09 12.72
CA LEU A 109 1.50 13.44 12.25
C LEU A 109 2.61 13.08 13.25
N TYR A 110 2.40 13.34 14.54
CA TYR A 110 3.37 12.97 15.58
C TYR A 110 3.64 11.46 15.63
N ILE A 111 2.57 10.66 15.55
CA ILE A 111 2.66 9.19 15.56
C ILE A 111 3.38 8.72 14.29
N LEU A 112 3.00 9.26 13.13
CA LEU A 112 3.60 8.96 11.84
C LEU A 112 5.12 9.21 11.84
N LEU A 113 5.55 10.42 12.23
CA LEU A 113 6.96 10.79 12.28
C LEU A 113 7.74 9.91 13.26
N THR A 114 7.22 9.71 14.46
CA THR A 114 7.86 8.85 15.47
C THR A 114 8.06 7.43 14.94
N ARG A 115 7.05 6.85 14.27
CA ARG A 115 7.13 5.51 13.69
C ARG A 115 8.12 5.44 12.54
N LEU A 116 8.18 6.44 11.66
CA LEU A 116 9.15 6.51 10.57
C LEU A 116 10.58 6.60 11.11
N PHE A 117 10.84 7.47 12.10
CA PHE A 117 12.16 7.61 12.70
C PHE A 117 12.63 6.34 13.41
N ILE A 118 11.76 5.70 14.19
CA ILE A 118 12.07 4.40 14.81
C ILE A 118 12.43 3.39 13.71
N LYS A 119 11.65 3.34 12.62
CA LYS A 119 11.87 2.39 11.53
C LYS A 119 13.20 2.64 10.81
N THR A 120 13.63 3.90 10.64
CA THR A 120 14.95 4.21 10.07
C THR A 120 16.13 3.74 10.91
N GLY A 121 15.95 3.58 12.23
CA GLY A 121 16.97 3.05 13.13
C GLY A 121 17.04 1.52 13.19
N THR A 122 16.17 0.82 12.46
CA THR A 122 16.16 -0.66 12.38
C THR A 122 16.95 -1.16 11.19
N ASP A 123 17.39 -2.43 11.26
CA ASP A 123 18.02 -3.09 10.11
C ASP A 123 16.97 -3.29 8.99
N LEU A 124 17.14 -2.55 7.89
CA LEU A 124 16.23 -2.53 6.76
C LEU A 124 17.01 -2.63 5.47
N LEU A 125 16.39 -3.28 4.48
CA LEU A 125 16.87 -3.24 3.11
C LEU A 125 16.96 -1.78 2.63
N SER A 126 18.04 -1.43 1.92
CA SER A 126 18.27 -0.07 1.43
C SER A 126 17.13 0.45 0.56
N SER A 127 16.45 -0.43 -0.18
CA SER A 127 15.26 -0.08 -0.98
C SER A 127 14.08 0.41 -0.11
N LEU A 128 13.89 -0.16 1.07
CA LEU A 128 12.87 0.27 2.03
C LEU A 128 13.28 1.57 2.73
N GLN A 129 14.56 1.71 3.08
CA GLN A 129 15.09 2.95 3.64
C GLN A 129 14.86 4.12 2.67
N MET A 130 15.16 3.97 1.38
CA MET A 130 14.91 4.99 0.37
C MET A 130 13.43 5.37 0.26
N LYS A 131 12.51 4.40 0.34
CA LYS A 131 11.06 4.67 0.37
C LYS A 131 10.65 5.49 1.59
N ILE A 132 11.17 5.16 2.77
CA ILE A 132 10.90 5.91 4.01
C ILE A 132 11.44 7.34 3.91
N GLN A 133 12.67 7.52 3.40
CA GLN A 133 13.24 8.86 3.20
C GLN A 133 12.44 9.69 2.22
N LYS A 134 11.91 9.07 1.15
CA LYS A 134 10.98 9.74 0.22
C LYS A 134 9.68 10.18 0.90
N ILE A 135 9.14 9.38 1.81
CA ILE A 135 7.93 9.76 2.56
C ILE A 135 8.24 10.93 3.50
N LEU A 136 9.36 10.86 4.23
CA LEU A 136 9.80 11.93 5.13
C LEU A 136 10.02 13.25 4.39
N SER A 137 10.48 13.24 3.13
CA SER A 137 10.68 14.47 2.35
C SER A 137 9.37 15.10 1.81
N ILE A 138 8.28 14.33 1.78
CA ILE A 138 6.94 14.83 1.42
C ILE A 138 6.31 15.56 2.61
N ILE A 139 6.56 15.06 3.83
CA ILE A 139 6.10 15.67 5.08
C ILE A 139 6.98 16.90 5.35
N ARG A 140 6.45 18.11 5.14
CA ARG A 140 7.13 19.39 5.40
C ARG A 140 6.47 20.17 6.51
#